data_AF-A0A0D8L5S2-F1
#
_entry.id   AF-A0A0D8L5S2-F1
#
_cell.length_a   1.000
_cell.length_b   1.000
_cell.length_c   1.000
_cell.angle_alpha   90.00
_cell.angle_beta   90.00
_cell.angle_gamma   90.00
#
_symmetry.space_group_name_H-M   'P 1'
#
loop_
_entity.id
_entity.type
_entity.pdbx_description
1 polymer ?
#
loop_
_entity_poly.entity_id
_entity_poly.type
_entity_poly.pdbx_seq_one_letter_code
_entity_poly.pdbx_strand_id
1 'polypeptide(L)'
;MKNAITYYEKACHIGRNRLISACDFVFSAFLNGEENIDKDIDKAREHVATVAGYGNKKYQKYIDNWDYILFRINTEKEVNNCIESGGNTAECIKSGNNKMKKYNAKYEK
;
A
#
# COMPACT_ATOMS: atom_id res chain seq x y z
N MET A 1 18.38 -7.11 -10.43
CA MET A 1 17.64 -6.87 -9.17
C MET A 1 16.34 -7.69 -9.01
N LYS A 2 15.81 -8.37 -10.04
CA LYS A 2 14.67 -9.33 -9.94
C LYS A 2 14.84 -10.49 -8.93
N ASN A 3 16.02 -10.65 -8.33
CA ASN A 3 16.30 -11.73 -7.38
C ASN A 3 15.88 -11.37 -5.94
N ALA A 4 15.94 -10.11 -5.53
CA ALA A 4 15.73 -9.73 -4.12
C ALA A 4 14.27 -9.92 -3.69
N ILE A 5 13.31 -9.51 -4.51
CA ILE A 5 11.87 -9.66 -4.20
C ILE A 5 11.48 -11.12 -4.01
N THR A 6 12.01 -12.03 -4.83
CA THR A 6 11.79 -13.47 -4.71
C THR A 6 12.29 -14.02 -3.36
N TYR A 7 13.40 -13.50 -2.83
CA TYR A 7 13.88 -13.89 -1.49
C TYR A 7 12.99 -13.32 -0.39
N TYR A 8 12.49 -12.09 -0.52
CA TYR A 8 11.55 -11.51 0.44
C TYR A 8 10.18 -12.21 0.41
N GLU A 9 9.66 -12.58 -0.77
CA GLU A 9 8.45 -13.38 -0.91
C GLU A 9 8.60 -14.74 -0.21
N LYS A 10 9.72 -15.42 -0.44
CA LYS A 10 10.05 -16.68 0.26
C LYS A 10 10.15 -16.47 1.78
N ALA A 11 10.90 -15.47 2.21
CA ALA A 11 11.09 -15.16 3.62
C ALA A 11 9.78 -14.82 4.32
N CYS A 12 8.90 -14.08 3.65
CA CYS A 12 7.55 -13.83 4.12
C CYS A 12 6.81 -15.15 4.35
N HIS A 13 6.78 -16.07 3.39
CA HIS A 13 5.95 -17.28 3.57
C HIS A 13 6.58 -18.39 4.43
N ILE A 14 7.86 -18.28 4.81
CA ILE A 14 8.48 -19.24 5.75
C ILE A 14 7.75 -19.20 7.11
N GLY A 15 7.35 -20.39 7.57
CA GLY A 15 6.77 -20.57 8.90
C GLY A 15 5.47 -19.79 9.13
N ARG A 16 4.64 -19.61 8.08
CA ARG A 16 3.38 -18.84 8.13
C ARG A 16 3.58 -17.36 8.46
N ASN A 17 4.46 -16.66 7.75
CA ASN A 17 4.71 -15.22 7.97
C ASN A 17 5.38 -14.89 9.29
N ARG A 18 6.37 -15.72 9.66
CA ARG A 18 7.20 -15.45 10.84
C ARG A 18 8.05 -14.17 10.68
N LEU A 19 8.37 -13.78 9.46
CA LEU A 19 9.13 -12.58 9.13
C LEU A 19 8.22 -11.50 8.52
N ILE A 20 7.44 -10.83 9.37
CA ILE A 20 6.48 -9.80 8.94
C ILE A 20 7.15 -8.64 8.21
N SER A 21 8.38 -8.28 8.55
CA SER A 21 9.14 -7.24 7.84
C SER A 21 9.36 -7.57 6.37
N ALA A 22 9.57 -8.84 6.02
CA ALA A 22 9.69 -9.27 4.64
C ALA A 22 8.34 -9.17 3.90
N CYS A 23 7.24 -9.52 4.56
CA CYS A 23 5.91 -9.35 4.02
C CYS A 23 5.56 -7.86 3.79
N ASP A 24 5.96 -6.99 4.72
CA ASP A 24 5.71 -5.55 4.65
C ASP A 24 6.44 -4.94 3.44
N PHE A 25 7.69 -5.37 3.21
CA PHE A 25 8.46 -4.99 2.04
C PHE A 25 7.79 -5.46 0.74
N VAL A 26 7.41 -6.74 0.64
CA VAL A 26 6.76 -7.29 -0.56
C VAL A 26 5.47 -6.53 -0.89
N PHE A 27 4.65 -6.26 0.14
CA PHE A 27 3.44 -5.47 0.00
C PHE A 27 3.74 -4.06 -0.52
N SER A 28 4.65 -3.32 0.11
CA SER A 28 5.03 -1.95 -0.31
C SER A 28 5.55 -1.92 -1.75
N ALA A 29 6.44 -2.86 -2.08
CA ALA A 29 7.10 -2.92 -3.37
C ALA A 29 6.11 -3.07 -4.53
N PHE A 30 5.17 -4.02 -4.45
CA PHE A 30 4.15 -4.19 -5.49
C PHE A 30 3.11 -3.08 -5.48
N LEU A 31 2.76 -2.53 -4.31
CA LEU A 31 1.74 -1.51 -4.19
C LEU A 31 2.16 -0.16 -4.79
N ASN A 32 3.43 0.22 -4.60
CA ASN A 32 3.96 1.52 -4.99
C ASN A 32 4.82 1.45 -6.27
N GLY A 33 5.43 0.29 -6.56
CA GLY A 33 6.43 0.14 -7.61
C GLY A 33 7.81 0.66 -7.15
N GLU A 34 8.44 -0.02 -6.20
CA GLU A 34 9.70 0.39 -5.56
C GLU A 34 10.87 -0.54 -5.96
N GLU A 35 12.12 -0.07 -5.83
CA GLU A 35 13.35 -0.88 -6.01
C GLU A 35 13.46 -1.67 -7.35
N ASN A 36 12.99 -1.09 -8.45
CA ASN A 36 12.92 -1.73 -9.79
C ASN A 36 11.92 -2.88 -9.89
N ILE A 37 10.91 -2.87 -9.01
CA ILE A 37 9.74 -3.75 -9.10
C ILE A 37 8.61 -2.90 -9.66
N ASP A 38 7.98 -3.40 -10.72
CA ASP A 38 6.83 -2.72 -11.31
C ASP A 38 5.66 -2.75 -10.34
N LYS A 39 4.92 -1.64 -10.29
CA LYS A 39 3.67 -1.57 -9.54
C LYS A 39 2.68 -2.62 -10.07
N ASP A 40 2.22 -3.48 -9.18
CA ASP A 40 1.26 -4.54 -9.44
C ASP A 40 0.26 -4.63 -8.28
N ILE A 41 -0.88 -3.96 -8.44
CA ILE A 41 -1.91 -3.86 -7.41
C ILE A 41 -2.55 -5.21 -7.12
N ASP A 42 -2.73 -6.05 -8.14
CA ASP A 42 -3.34 -7.36 -7.99
C ASP A 42 -2.41 -8.29 -7.20
N LYS A 43 -1.11 -8.26 -7.51
CA LYS A 43 -0.12 -9.01 -6.75
C LYS A 43 0.05 -8.51 -5.31
N ALA A 44 0.00 -7.19 -5.09
CA ALA A 44 -0.02 -6.62 -3.73
C ALA A 44 -1.24 -7.12 -2.94
N ARG A 45 -2.42 -7.20 -3.57
CA ARG A 45 -3.65 -7.70 -2.95
C ARG A 45 -3.59 -9.19 -2.64
N GLU A 46 -3.12 -10.00 -3.59
CA GLU A 46 -2.93 -11.44 -3.42
C GLU A 46 -2.01 -11.73 -2.24
N HIS A 47 -0.90 -10.99 -2.15
CA HIS A 47 0.03 -11.11 -1.03
C HIS A 47 -0.65 -10.78 0.30
N VAL A 48 -1.40 -9.67 0.35
CA VAL A 48 -2.13 -9.29 1.56
C VAL A 48 -3.15 -10.34 1.99
N ALA A 49 -3.92 -10.88 1.04
CA ALA A 49 -4.90 -11.93 1.29
C ALA A 49 -4.25 -13.21 1.81
N THR A 50 -3.12 -13.62 1.23
CA THR A 50 -2.34 -14.78 1.68
C THR A 50 -1.87 -14.59 3.12
N VAL A 51 -1.33 -13.40 3.44
CA VAL A 51 -0.81 -13.12 4.77
C VAL A 51 -1.91 -13.03 5.83
N ALA A 52 -3.05 -12.44 5.46
CA ALA A 52 -4.26 -12.43 6.27
C ALA A 52 -4.79 -13.85 6.53
N GLY A 53 -4.74 -14.72 5.53
CA GLY A 53 -5.17 -16.12 5.60
C GLY A 53 -4.39 -16.97 6.61
N TYR A 54 -3.15 -16.59 6.95
CA TYR A 54 -2.39 -17.24 8.04
C TYR A 54 -2.76 -16.73 9.44
N GLY A 55 -3.79 -15.87 9.54
CA GLY A 55 -4.28 -15.33 10.82
C GLY A 55 -3.61 -14.03 11.26
N ASN A 56 -2.88 -13.35 10.37
CA ASN A 56 -2.24 -12.10 10.71
C ASN A 56 -3.26 -10.94 10.78
N LYS A 57 -3.50 -10.42 11.99
CA LYS A 57 -4.47 -9.35 12.25
C LYS A 57 -4.19 -8.04 11.53
N LYS A 58 -2.92 -7.69 11.29
CA LYS A 58 -2.55 -6.46 10.55
C LYS A 58 -2.99 -6.57 9.09
N TYR A 59 -2.73 -7.71 8.47
CA TYR A 59 -3.08 -7.96 7.07
C TYR A 59 -4.56 -8.23 6.87
N GLN A 60 -5.25 -8.82 7.86
CA GLN A 60 -6.72 -8.85 7.88
C GLN A 60 -7.29 -7.43 7.82
N LYS A 61 -6.78 -6.49 8.63
CA LYS A 61 -7.19 -5.09 8.53
C LYS A 61 -6.85 -4.46 7.18
N TYR A 62 -5.74 -4.84 6.55
CA TYR A 62 -5.41 -4.34 5.22
C TYR A 62 -6.39 -4.82 4.14
N ILE A 63 -6.81 -6.10 4.17
CA ILE A 63 -7.79 -6.58 3.20
C ILE A 63 -9.18 -5.97 3.47
N ASP A 64 -9.56 -5.81 4.74
CA ASP A 64 -10.84 -5.18 5.13
C ASP A 64 -10.92 -3.71 4.69
N ASN A 65 -9.77 -3.01 4.68
CA ASN A 65 -9.67 -1.60 4.30
C ASN A 65 -9.01 -1.40 2.93
N TRP A 66 -9.05 -2.41 2.05
CA TRP A 66 -8.30 -2.39 0.79
C TRP A 66 -8.63 -1.17 -0.09
N ASP A 67 -9.92 -0.87 -0.25
CA ASP A 67 -10.37 0.27 -1.06
C ASP A 67 -9.89 1.61 -0.50
N TYR A 68 -9.85 1.74 0.84
CA TYR A 68 -9.30 2.92 1.49
C TYR A 68 -7.79 3.05 1.28
N ILE A 69 -7.05 1.94 1.31
CA ILE A 69 -5.61 1.92 1.02
C ILE A 69 -5.34 2.43 -0.40
N LEU A 70 -6.08 1.92 -1.40
CA LEU A 70 -5.94 2.37 -2.79
C LEU A 70 -6.31 3.84 -2.96
N PHE A 71 -7.41 4.27 -2.33
CA PHE A 71 -7.85 5.66 -2.34
C PHE A 71 -6.79 6.59 -1.74
N ARG A 72 -6.19 6.22 -0.61
CA ARG A 72 -5.12 6.99 0.05
C ARG A 72 -3.91 7.16 -0.86
N ILE A 73 -3.44 6.09 -1.48
CA ILE A 73 -2.26 6.09 -2.35
C ILE A 73 -2.49 6.93 -3.61
N ASN A 74 -3.68 6.82 -4.21
CA ASN A 74 -4.03 7.66 -5.36
C ASN A 74 -4.08 9.14 -4.96
N THR A 75 -4.59 9.45 -3.76
CA THR A 75 -4.60 10.82 -3.23
C THR A 75 -3.18 11.34 -2.98
N GLU A 76 -2.29 10.52 -2.40
CA GLU A 76 -0.87 10.87 -2.22
C GLU A 76 -0.18 11.14 -3.57
N LYS A 77 -0.46 10.32 -4.59
CA LYS A 77 0.05 10.54 -5.96
C LYS A 77 -0.45 11.86 -6.56
N GLU A 78 -1.73 12.19 -6.38
CA GLU A 78 -2.28 13.47 -6.84
C GLU A 78 -1.60 14.67 -6.15
N VAL A 79 -1.33 14.56 -4.84
CA VAL A 79 -0.62 15.61 -4.09
C VAL A 79 0.81 15.77 -4.62
N ASN A 80 1.53 14.68 -4.85
CA ASN A 80 2.88 14.73 -5.40
C ASN A 80 2.90 15.34 -6.80
N ASN A 81 1.99 14.92 -7.69
CA ASN A 81 1.86 15.50 -9.03
C ASN A 81 1.55 17.01 -8.98
N CYS A 82 0.71 17.45 -8.05
CA CYS A 82 0.41 18.87 -7.84
C CYS A 82 1.66 19.67 -7.45
N ILE A 83 2.50 19.12 -6.57
CA ILE A 83 3.77 19.75 -6.15
C ILE A 83 4.78 19.75 -7.31
N GLU A 84 4.95 18.63 -8.00
CA GLU A 84 5.89 18.49 -9.11
C GLU A 84 5.56 19.38 -10.31
N SER A 85 4.27 19.67 -10.52
CA SER A 85 3.80 20.61 -11.56
C SER A 85 3.92 22.09 -11.17
N GLY A 86 4.55 22.40 -10.03
CA GLY A 86 4.79 23.76 -9.56
C GLY A 86 3.64 24.37 -8.75
N GLY A 87 2.67 23.55 -8.31
CA GLY A 87 1.61 23.97 -7.40
C GLY A 87 2.14 24.38 -6.03
N ASN A 88 1.39 25.22 -5.32
CA ASN A 88 1.74 25.59 -3.95
C ASN A 88 1.65 24.37 -3.03
N THR A 89 2.78 24.00 -2.41
CA THR A 89 2.88 22.80 -1.56
C THR A 89 1.81 22.75 -0.46
N ALA A 90 1.56 23.86 0.23
CA ALA A 90 0.58 23.90 1.32
C ALA A 90 -0.85 23.68 0.80
N GLU A 91 -1.17 24.24 -0.37
CA GLU A 91 -2.48 24.06 -1.00
C GLU A 91 -2.68 22.64 -1.53
N CYS A 92 -1.67 22.06 -2.19
CA CYS A 92 -1.69 20.67 -2.66
C CYS A 92 -1.96 19.70 -1.48
N ILE A 93 -1.20 19.84 -0.39
CA ILE A 93 -1.37 19.02 0.82
C ILE A 93 -2.75 19.24 1.46
N LYS A 94 -3.20 20.50 1.58
CA LYS A 94 -4.53 20.82 2.12
C LYS A 94 -5.64 20.18 1.30
N SER A 95 -5.53 20.20 -0.03
CA SER A 95 -6.48 19.56 -0.94
C SER A 95 -6.56 18.06 -0.72
N GLY A 96 -5.40 17.37 -0.69
CA GLY A 96 -5.33 15.94 -0.41
C GLY A 96 -5.93 15.56 0.95
N ASN A 97 -5.57 16.30 2.00
CA ASN A 97 -6.13 16.10 3.35
C ASN A 97 -7.65 16.26 3.39
N ASN A 98 -8.20 17.25 2.67
CA ASN A 98 -9.64 17.45 2.57
C ASN A 98 -10.32 16.29 1.83
N LYS A 99 -9.70 15.75 0.78
CA LYS A 99 -10.21 14.58 0.06
C LYS A 99 -10.27 13.35 0.98
N MET A 100 -9.22 13.12 1.77
CA MET A 100 -9.19 12.03 2.75
C MET A 100 -10.28 12.15 3.83
N LYS A 101 -10.45 13.34 4.42
CA LYS A 101 -11.52 13.61 5.39
C LYS A 101 -12.91 13.32 4.84
N LYS A 102 -13.16 13.71 3.59
CA LYS A 102 -14.45 13.47 2.91
C LYS A 102 -14.73 11.97 2.69
N TYR A 103 -13.70 11.19 2.37
CA TYR A 103 -13.86 9.74 2.23
C TYR A 103 -14.26 9.10 3.56
N ASN A 104 -13.52 9.38 4.64
CA ASN A 104 -13.81 8.80 5.96
C ASN A 104 -15.24 9.15 6.42
N ALA A 105 -15.64 10.42 6.28
CA ALA A 105 -17.00 10.85 6.63
C ALA A 105 -18.12 10.16 5.83
N LYS A 106 -17.81 9.64 4.63
CA LYS A 106 -18.79 8.97 3.76
C LYS A 106 -18.93 7.48 4.05
N TYR A 107 -17.86 6.82 4.50
CA TYR A 107 -17.78 5.36 4.57
C TYR A 107 -17.59 4.80 5.99
N GLU A 108 -17.29 5.63 7.01
CA GLU A 108 -17.31 5.24 8.43
C GLU A 108 -18.66 5.56 9.10
N LYS A 109 -19.75 4.93 8.64
CA LYS A 109 -21.06 4.95 9.34
C LYS A 109 -21.36 3.61 10.00
#